data_AF-A0AAD5F6X2-F1
#
_entry.id   AF-A0AAD5F6X2-F1
#
_cell.length_a   1.000
_cell.length_b   1.000
_cell.length_c   1.000
_cell.angle_alpha   90.00
_cell.angle_beta   90.00
_cell.angle_gamma   90.00
#
_symmetry.space_group_name_H-M   'P 1'
#
loop_
_entity.id
_entity.type
_entity.pdbx_description
1 polymer ?
#
loop_
_entity_poly.entity_id
_entity_poly.type
_entity_poly.pdbx_seq_one_letter_code
_entity_poly.pdbx_strand_id
1 'polypeptide(L)'
;MADVYKRLGILNYPLFFPLNFFARNLIDLLGFGTGIYIIDSTVIAGRAGRFQEETGKYKNIVYLNCRPENNFFPDLSIASRADIIFFCSPNNRTGNAASQQQLKQLVAIEVSSFSKFAGFTGVRLGWTVVPDELLYANGFPVIKDYNRIVCTCFNGASNIAQAGGLACLSAEGYQAITTVVDYYKENAKIIVDTFRSPGLKVYGGKNAPFIWERDLVLEVKSSSELVLLPTENILEASKRLKTLF
;
A
#
# COMPACT_ATOMS: atom_id res chain seq x y z
N MET A 1 4.21 24.14 1.47
CA MET A 1 3.79 23.06 2.39
C MET A 1 2.95 23.55 3.56
N ALA A 2 2.75 24.86 3.79
CA ALA A 2 2.08 25.42 4.98
C ALA A 2 0.58 25.80 4.82
N ASP A 3 -0.02 25.60 3.64
CA ASP A 3 -1.47 25.74 3.37
C ASP A 3 -2.22 24.39 3.38
N VAL A 4 -1.51 23.31 3.70
CA VAL A 4 -1.74 21.93 3.21
C VAL A 4 -2.93 21.20 3.85
N TYR A 5 -3.58 21.73 4.89
CA TYR A 5 -4.71 21.04 5.55
C TYR A 5 -5.92 21.95 5.89
N LYS A 6 -5.83 23.28 5.71
CA LYS A 6 -6.88 24.24 6.13
C LYS A 6 -8.11 24.33 5.19
N ARG A 7 -8.00 23.79 3.97
CA ARG A 7 -9.09 23.72 2.97
C ARG A 7 -9.79 22.36 2.91
N LEU A 8 -9.38 21.41 3.74
CA LEU A 8 -9.87 20.04 3.68
C LEU A 8 -11.33 19.98 4.17
N GLY A 9 -12.27 20.21 3.25
CA GLY A 9 -13.60 19.61 3.32
C GLY A 9 -13.45 18.10 3.24
N ILE A 10 -13.02 17.48 4.35
CA ILE A 10 -12.86 16.03 4.49
C ILE A 10 -14.27 15.45 4.46
N LEU A 11 -14.70 15.01 3.29
CA LEU A 11 -15.88 14.18 3.13
C LEU A 11 -15.44 12.71 3.21
N ASN A 12 -16.01 12.02 4.20
CA ASN A 12 -15.75 10.65 4.58
C ASN A 12 -16.29 9.65 3.55
N TYR A 13 -15.42 8.90 2.84
CA TYR A 13 -15.86 7.77 2.00
C TYR A 13 -14.81 6.65 1.93
N PRO A 14 -15.16 5.38 2.19
CA PRO A 14 -14.29 4.24 1.97
C PRO A 14 -14.50 3.59 0.58
N LEU A 15 -13.43 2.89 0.18
CA LEU A 15 -13.34 1.74 -0.73
C LEU A 15 -13.36 1.93 -2.26
N PHE A 16 -12.16 1.69 -2.82
CA PHE A 16 -11.86 0.84 -3.98
C PHE A 16 -13.05 0.02 -4.49
N PHE A 17 -13.61 0.36 -5.65
CA PHE A 17 -14.25 -0.68 -6.47
C PHE A 17 -14.32 -0.41 -7.99
N PRO A 18 -14.33 0.83 -8.55
CA PRO A 18 -14.77 0.92 -9.94
C PRO A 18 -13.79 1.47 -10.99
N LEU A 19 -12.61 1.97 -10.63
CA LEU A 19 -11.63 2.44 -11.62
C LEU A 19 -11.18 1.29 -12.56
N ASN A 20 -11.33 0.03 -12.16
CA ASN A 20 -10.88 -1.14 -12.90
C ASN A 20 -11.78 -1.55 -14.07
N PHE A 21 -13.00 -1.02 -14.20
CA PHE A 21 -13.93 -1.45 -15.24
C PHE A 21 -13.53 -0.99 -16.66
N PHE A 22 -12.70 0.04 -16.77
CA PHE A 22 -12.35 0.66 -18.07
C PHE A 22 -10.90 0.45 -18.52
N ALA A 23 -10.01 -0.01 -17.64
CA ALA A 23 -8.61 -0.24 -17.99
C ALA A 23 -8.42 -1.52 -18.82
N ARG A 24 -7.59 -1.43 -19.86
CA ARG A 24 -7.19 -2.55 -20.73
C ARG A 24 -5.75 -2.99 -20.46
N ASN A 25 -4.87 -2.06 -20.07
CA ASN A 25 -3.49 -2.32 -19.69
C ASN A 25 -3.21 -1.85 -18.27
N LEU A 26 -2.67 -2.73 -17.43
CA LEU A 26 -2.45 -2.49 -16.00
C LEU A 26 -0.99 -2.72 -15.63
N ILE A 27 -0.42 -1.79 -14.88
CA ILE A 27 0.91 -1.94 -14.29
C ILE A 27 0.79 -2.07 -12.78
N ASP A 28 1.43 -3.11 -12.24
CA ASP A 28 1.69 -3.28 -10.83
C ASP A 28 3.16 -2.97 -10.52
N LEU A 29 3.40 -1.90 -9.74
CA LEU A 29 4.73 -1.50 -9.29
C LEU A 29 5.11 -2.11 -7.93
N LEU A 30 4.32 -3.04 -7.41
CA LEU A 30 4.37 -3.40 -6.00
C LEU A 30 5.34 -4.53 -5.65
N GLY A 31 6.02 -5.10 -6.66
CA GLY A 31 6.96 -6.20 -6.50
C GLY A 31 6.30 -7.59 -6.58
N PHE A 32 7.14 -8.63 -6.66
CA PHE A 32 6.72 -10.01 -6.93
C PHE A 32 5.69 -10.54 -5.93
N GLY A 33 4.61 -11.15 -6.44
CA GLY A 33 3.71 -12.02 -5.67
C GLY A 33 2.92 -11.34 -4.55
N THR A 34 2.99 -10.01 -4.43
CA THR A 34 2.18 -9.29 -3.45
C THR A 34 0.77 -9.15 -4.00
N GLY A 35 -0.08 -10.12 -3.63
CA GLY A 35 -1.53 -9.94 -3.60
C GLY A 35 -1.85 -8.75 -2.70
N ILE A 36 -1.74 -7.56 -3.26
CA ILE A 36 -2.23 -6.34 -2.65
C ILE A 36 -3.67 -6.25 -3.12
N TYR A 37 -4.57 -6.06 -2.16
CA TYR A 37 -6.02 -5.82 -2.31
C TYR A 37 -6.44 -4.97 -3.53
N ILE A 38 -5.51 -4.16 -4.03
CA ILE A 38 -5.62 -3.31 -5.19
C ILE A 38 -5.83 -4.11 -6.49
N ILE A 39 -5.16 -5.24 -6.68
CA ILE A 39 -5.26 -6.07 -7.90
C ILE A 39 -6.40 -7.09 -7.81
N ASP A 40 -6.81 -7.47 -6.61
CA ASP A 40 -7.88 -8.46 -6.40
C ASP A 40 -9.17 -8.06 -7.13
N SER A 41 -9.53 -6.77 -7.05
CA SER A 41 -10.69 -6.24 -7.77
C SER A 41 -10.54 -6.31 -9.30
N THR A 42 -9.32 -6.17 -9.83
CA THR A 42 -9.03 -6.37 -11.26
C THR A 42 -9.18 -7.84 -11.67
N VAL A 43 -8.70 -8.76 -10.83
CA VAL A 43 -8.82 -10.20 -11.05
C VAL A 43 -10.28 -10.63 -10.99
N ILE A 44 -11.02 -10.21 -9.95
CA ILE A 44 -12.45 -10.49 -9.77
C ILE A 44 -13.28 -9.93 -10.94
N ALA A 45 -12.92 -8.75 -11.46
CA ALA A 45 -13.54 -8.17 -12.65
C ALA A 45 -13.16 -8.88 -13.98
N GLY A 46 -12.32 -9.92 -13.93
CA GLY A 46 -11.90 -10.70 -15.10
C GLY A 46 -10.92 -9.98 -16.02
N ARG A 47 -10.31 -8.87 -15.57
CA ARG A 47 -9.43 -8.03 -16.41
C ARG A 47 -7.96 -8.42 -16.37
N ALA A 48 -7.56 -9.18 -15.35
CA ALA A 48 -6.18 -9.65 -15.19
C ALA A 48 -5.75 -10.67 -16.28
N GLY A 49 -6.69 -11.29 -16.99
CA GLY A 49 -6.39 -12.39 -17.91
C GLY A 49 -6.18 -13.72 -17.19
N ARG A 50 -5.67 -14.73 -17.91
CA ARG A 50 -5.42 -16.06 -17.31
C ARG A 50 -4.24 -16.00 -16.34
N PHE A 51 -4.39 -16.70 -15.22
CA PHE A 51 -3.28 -16.97 -14.32
C PHE A 51 -2.30 -17.95 -14.95
N GLN A 52 -1.01 -17.67 -14.83
CA GLN A 52 0.07 -18.50 -15.35
C GLN A 52 0.80 -19.15 -14.18
N GLU A 53 0.52 -20.42 -13.91
CA GLU A 53 1.05 -21.15 -12.74
C GLU A 53 2.57 -21.14 -12.68
N GLU A 54 3.25 -21.29 -13.82
CA GLU A 54 4.72 -21.32 -13.92
C GLU A 54 5.39 -20.03 -13.41
N THR A 55 4.72 -18.89 -13.54
CA THR A 55 5.29 -17.58 -13.19
C THR A 55 4.61 -16.91 -11.99
N GLY A 56 3.49 -17.48 -11.53
CA GLY A 56 2.66 -16.89 -10.48
C GLY A 56 2.00 -15.55 -10.87
N LYS A 57 1.84 -15.28 -12.17
CA LYS A 57 1.41 -13.96 -12.69
C LYS A 57 0.17 -14.04 -13.57
N TYR A 58 -0.49 -12.90 -13.72
CA TYR A 58 -1.63 -12.73 -14.61
C TYR A 58 -1.20 -12.13 -15.95
N LYS A 59 -1.65 -12.74 -17.06
CA LYS A 59 -1.19 -12.41 -18.43
C LYS A 59 -1.33 -10.93 -18.82
N ASN A 60 -2.39 -10.26 -18.38
CA ASN A 60 -2.68 -8.88 -18.79
C ASN A 60 -2.15 -7.83 -17.80
N ILE A 61 -1.41 -8.26 -16.77
CA ILE A 61 -0.79 -7.35 -15.80
C ILE A 61 0.71 -7.29 -16.08
N VAL A 62 1.20 -6.07 -16.22
CA VAL A 62 2.63 -5.78 -16.36
C VAL A 62 3.19 -5.56 -14.96
N TYR A 63 4.12 -6.40 -14.55
CA TYR A 63 4.74 -6.33 -13.23
C TYR A 63 6.10 -5.67 -13.35
N LEU A 64 6.28 -4.52 -12.70
CA LEU A 64 7.58 -3.85 -12.64
C LEU A 64 8.23 -4.10 -11.28
N ASN A 65 9.42 -4.68 -11.33
CA ASN A 65 10.08 -5.19 -10.15
C ASN A 65 10.77 -4.07 -9.36
N CYS A 66 10.44 -3.95 -8.09
CA CYS A 66 11.15 -3.14 -7.11
C CYS A 66 12.08 -4.06 -6.30
N ARG A 67 13.39 -3.92 -6.47
CA ARG A 67 14.41 -4.78 -5.84
C ARG A 67 15.52 -3.93 -5.19
N PRO A 68 16.37 -4.52 -4.34
CA PRO A 68 17.52 -3.80 -3.80
C PRO A 68 18.40 -3.16 -4.88
N GLU A 69 18.56 -3.83 -6.03
CA GLU A 69 19.45 -3.37 -7.11
C GLU A 69 18.97 -2.06 -7.77
N ASN A 70 17.67 -1.74 -7.67
CA ASN A 70 17.08 -0.49 -8.17
C ASN A 70 16.53 0.40 -7.06
N ASN A 71 17.01 0.23 -5.82
CA ASN A 71 16.56 0.97 -4.65
C ASN A 71 15.04 0.90 -4.44
N PHE A 72 14.44 -0.25 -4.76
CA PHE A 72 13.01 -0.50 -4.65
C PHE A 72 12.13 0.54 -5.35
N PHE A 73 12.62 1.04 -6.49
CA PHE A 73 11.85 1.87 -7.40
C PHE A 73 12.02 1.35 -8.83
N PRO A 74 10.93 1.15 -9.56
CA PRO A 74 10.98 0.53 -10.88
C PRO A 74 11.60 1.50 -11.88
N ASP A 75 12.31 0.95 -12.86
CA ASP A 75 12.69 1.75 -14.03
C ASP A 75 11.42 2.00 -14.86
N LEU A 76 11.00 3.26 -14.93
CA LEU A 76 9.79 3.64 -15.67
C LEU A 76 10.03 3.69 -17.19
N SER A 77 11.29 3.68 -17.66
CA SER A 77 11.60 3.71 -19.09
C SER A 77 11.26 2.39 -19.80
N ILE A 78 11.29 1.28 -19.07
CA ILE A 78 10.91 -0.06 -19.55
C ILE A 78 9.41 -0.35 -19.37
N ALA A 79 8.67 0.57 -18.75
CA ALA A 79 7.24 0.44 -18.55
C ALA A 79 6.52 0.58 -19.90
N SER A 80 5.73 -0.44 -20.27
CA SER A 80 4.80 -0.28 -21.38
C SER A 80 3.69 0.71 -21.01
N ARG A 81 3.05 1.31 -22.01
CA ARG A 81 1.94 2.23 -21.76
C ARG A 81 0.79 1.49 -21.05
N ALA A 82 0.47 1.92 -19.83
CA ALA A 82 -0.66 1.44 -19.05
C ALA A 82 -1.78 2.48 -18.96
N ASP A 83 -3.00 1.99 -18.77
CA ASP A 83 -4.16 2.84 -18.48
C ASP A 83 -4.23 3.17 -16.98
N ILE A 84 -3.84 2.22 -16.12
CA ILE A 84 -3.77 2.41 -14.66
C ILE A 84 -2.47 1.81 -14.14
N ILE A 85 -1.83 2.56 -13.24
CA ILE A 85 -0.64 2.14 -12.51
C ILE A 85 -1.01 2.05 -11.03
N PHE A 86 -0.75 0.90 -10.43
CA PHE A 86 -0.88 0.71 -8.99
C PHE A 86 0.47 0.87 -8.31
N PHE A 87 0.53 1.81 -7.37
CA PHE A 87 1.73 2.14 -6.60
C PHE A 87 1.39 2.27 -5.12
N CYS A 88 2.27 1.78 -4.24
CA CYS A 88 2.09 1.82 -2.79
C CYS A 88 3.38 2.33 -2.17
N SER A 89 3.26 3.38 -1.36
CA SER A 89 4.35 3.97 -0.61
C SER A 89 3.83 4.40 0.77
N PRO A 90 4.42 3.94 1.88
CA PRO A 90 5.45 2.91 1.95
C PRO A 90 4.97 1.57 1.39
N ASN A 91 5.78 0.94 0.55
CA ASN A 91 5.42 -0.30 -0.13
C ASN A 91 5.27 -1.43 0.91
N ASN A 92 4.14 -2.13 0.86
CA ASN A 92 4.01 -3.45 1.47
C ASN A 92 4.35 -4.46 0.36
N ARG A 93 5.44 -5.23 0.43
CA ARG A 93 6.15 -5.68 1.66
C ARG A 93 7.51 -5.05 1.93
N THR A 94 8.09 -4.34 0.98
CA THR A 94 9.51 -3.91 1.07
C THR A 94 9.78 -2.86 2.15
N GLY A 95 8.73 -2.17 2.61
CA GLY A 95 8.80 -1.04 3.53
C GLY A 95 9.43 0.21 2.90
N ASN A 96 9.72 0.18 1.60
CA ASN A 96 10.35 1.31 0.91
C ASN A 96 9.35 2.45 0.74
N ALA A 97 9.76 3.66 1.11
CA ALA A 97 8.99 4.87 0.87
C ALA A 97 9.60 5.62 -0.31
N ALA A 98 8.77 5.92 -1.31
CA ALA A 98 9.19 6.68 -2.47
C ALA A 98 9.52 8.13 -2.08
N SER A 99 10.53 8.69 -2.73
CA SER A 99 10.88 10.10 -2.60
C SER A 99 9.84 11.00 -3.29
N GLN A 100 9.82 12.28 -2.91
CA GLN A 100 8.97 13.27 -3.55
C GLN A 100 9.20 13.35 -5.08
N GLN A 101 10.45 13.23 -5.53
CA GLN A 101 10.80 13.27 -6.96
C GLN A 101 10.22 12.08 -7.73
N GLN A 102 10.25 10.90 -7.12
CA GLN A 102 9.67 9.68 -7.67
C GLN A 102 8.13 9.75 -7.74
N LEU A 103 7.48 10.30 -6.71
CA LEU A 103 6.02 10.45 -6.68
C LEU A 103 5.50 11.44 -7.73
N LYS A 104 6.23 12.52 -8.01
CA LYS A 104 5.87 13.49 -9.08
C LYS A 104 5.77 12.85 -10.46
N GLN A 105 6.40 11.69 -10.68
CA GLN A 105 6.36 10.98 -11.95
C GLN A 105 5.15 10.02 -12.06
N LEU A 106 4.44 9.74 -10.96
CA LEU A 106 3.52 8.60 -10.87
C LEU A 106 2.09 8.91 -10.37
N VAL A 107 1.90 9.92 -9.51
CA VAL A 107 0.66 9.99 -8.72
C VAL A 107 -0.44 10.83 -9.41
N ALA A 108 -1.62 10.21 -9.56
CA ALA A 108 -2.84 10.85 -10.04
C ALA A 108 -4.04 10.71 -9.08
N ILE A 109 -4.13 9.61 -8.32
CA ILE A 109 -5.18 9.35 -7.32
C ILE A 109 -4.51 8.79 -6.06
N GLU A 110 -4.87 9.29 -4.89
CA GLU A 110 -4.38 8.79 -3.60
C GLU A 110 -5.45 7.96 -2.89
N VAL A 111 -5.07 6.83 -2.30
CA VAL A 111 -5.95 6.02 -1.44
C VAL A 111 -5.24 5.72 -0.13
N SER A 112 -5.94 5.89 0.99
CA SER A 112 -5.37 5.65 2.32
C SER A 112 -6.43 5.15 3.31
N SER A 113 -5.98 4.77 4.51
CA SER A 113 -6.79 4.07 5.51
C SER A 113 -6.43 4.44 6.94
N PHE A 114 -7.45 4.67 7.77
CA PHE A 114 -7.29 4.82 9.21
C PHE A 114 -6.86 3.53 9.89
N SER A 115 -7.12 2.35 9.29
CA SER A 115 -6.73 1.07 9.89
C SER A 115 -5.21 0.95 10.05
N LYS A 116 -4.44 1.47 9.09
CA LYS A 116 -2.98 1.48 9.14
C LYS A 116 -2.41 2.72 9.84
N PHE A 117 -3.10 3.86 9.73
CA PHE A 117 -2.67 5.11 10.34
C PHE A 117 -2.93 5.16 11.85
N ALA A 118 -4.14 4.80 12.30
CA ALA A 118 -4.61 4.97 13.66
C ALA A 118 -4.86 3.64 14.40
N GLY A 119 -4.45 2.49 13.83
CA GLY A 119 -4.70 1.17 14.43
C GLY A 119 -6.17 0.75 14.42
N PHE A 120 -6.98 1.35 13.55
CA PHE A 120 -8.42 1.06 13.39
C PHE A 120 -8.65 -0.29 12.68
N THR A 121 -8.12 -1.39 13.22
CA THR A 121 -8.34 -2.72 12.63
C THR A 121 -9.78 -3.22 12.89
N GLY A 122 -10.38 -2.79 14.01
CA GLY A 122 -11.79 -3.02 14.35
C GLY A 122 -12.77 -1.95 13.85
N VAL A 123 -12.28 -0.77 13.45
CA VAL A 123 -13.11 0.36 12.98
C VAL A 123 -12.83 0.60 11.49
N ARG A 124 -13.85 0.54 10.63
CA ARG A 124 -13.62 0.57 9.17
C ARG A 124 -13.75 1.99 8.62
N LEU A 125 -12.62 2.66 8.40
CA LEU A 125 -12.55 3.98 7.77
C LEU A 125 -11.31 4.13 6.87
N GLY A 126 -11.52 4.80 5.73
CA GLY A 126 -10.47 5.16 4.76
C GLY A 126 -10.96 6.30 3.88
N TRP A 127 -10.11 6.73 2.95
CA TRP A 127 -10.42 7.81 2.02
C TRP A 127 -9.74 7.62 0.67
N THR A 128 -10.25 8.32 -0.35
CA THR A 128 -9.65 8.45 -1.69
C THR A 128 -9.64 9.93 -2.05
N VAL A 129 -8.53 10.40 -2.62
CA VAL A 129 -8.40 11.76 -3.17
C VAL A 129 -8.33 11.65 -4.68
N VAL A 130 -9.31 12.24 -5.37
CA VAL A 130 -9.36 12.36 -6.83
C VAL A 130 -9.21 13.84 -7.17
N PRO A 131 -8.11 14.27 -7.80
CA PRO A 131 -7.90 15.68 -8.18
C PRO A 131 -8.91 16.15 -9.22
N ASP A 132 -9.31 17.42 -9.17
CA ASP A 132 -10.25 18.03 -10.13
C ASP A 132 -9.63 18.14 -11.53
N GLU A 133 -8.31 18.33 -11.60
CA GLU A 133 -7.52 18.38 -12.82
C GLU A 133 -7.33 17.01 -13.50
N LEU A 134 -7.76 15.92 -12.86
CA LEU A 134 -7.65 14.58 -13.44
C LEU A 134 -8.77 14.32 -14.44
N LEU A 135 -8.41 14.28 -15.73
CA LEU A 135 -9.33 14.13 -16.85
C LEU A 135 -9.09 12.82 -17.61
N TYR A 136 -10.15 12.23 -18.15
CA TYR A 136 -10.06 11.20 -19.18
C TYR A 136 -9.55 11.78 -20.51
N ALA A 137 -9.20 10.91 -21.46
CA ALA A 137 -8.72 11.31 -22.79
C ALA A 137 -9.72 12.17 -23.59
N ASN A 138 -11.02 12.08 -23.28
CA ASN A 138 -12.08 12.92 -23.87
C ASN A 138 -12.29 14.25 -23.12
N GLY A 139 -11.47 14.57 -22.12
CA GLY A 139 -11.58 15.77 -21.29
C GLY A 139 -12.62 15.68 -20.17
N PHE A 140 -13.31 14.53 -19.99
CA PHE A 140 -14.30 14.39 -18.92
C PHE A 140 -13.62 14.21 -17.55
N PRO A 141 -14.08 14.88 -16.47
CA PRO A 141 -13.44 14.77 -15.15
C PRO A 141 -13.66 13.42 -14.48
N VAL A 142 -12.59 12.79 -14.01
CA VAL A 142 -12.63 11.48 -13.33
C VAL A 142 -13.43 11.53 -12.03
N ILE A 143 -13.37 12.66 -11.30
CA ILE A 143 -14.10 12.85 -10.04
C ILE A 143 -15.63 12.72 -10.20
N LYS A 144 -16.18 13.06 -11.37
CA LYS A 144 -17.63 12.95 -11.62
C LYS A 144 -18.07 11.50 -11.70
N ASP A 145 -17.33 10.66 -12.41
CA ASP A 145 -17.61 9.23 -12.48
C ASP A 145 -17.33 8.55 -11.14
N TYR A 146 -16.26 8.94 -10.44
CA TYR A 146 -15.99 8.46 -9.09
C TYR A 146 -17.18 8.71 -8.15
N ASN A 147 -17.71 9.94 -8.13
CA ASN A 147 -18.90 10.29 -7.34
C ASN A 147 -20.12 9.46 -7.75
N ARG A 148 -20.36 9.31 -9.06
CA ARG A 148 -21.48 8.51 -9.59
C ARG A 148 -21.41 7.07 -9.11
N ILE A 149 -20.22 6.50 -8.98
CA ILE A 149 -20.06 5.13 -8.50
C ILE A 149 -20.29 5.06 -6.99
N VAL A 150 -19.70 5.97 -6.21
CA VAL A 150 -19.91 6.01 -4.75
C VAL A 150 -21.40 6.12 -4.42
N CYS A 151 -22.13 7.03 -5.07
CA CYS A 151 -23.57 7.19 -4.84
C CYS A 151 -24.44 5.98 -5.24
N THR A 152 -23.88 4.97 -5.92
CA THR A 152 -24.61 3.76 -6.34
C THR A 152 -24.15 2.51 -5.62
N CYS A 153 -22.86 2.39 -5.35
CA CYS A 153 -22.27 1.20 -4.75
C CYS A 153 -22.02 1.35 -3.25
N PHE A 154 -22.26 2.54 -2.68
CA PHE A 154 -21.94 2.83 -1.30
C PHE A 154 -22.99 3.73 -0.62
N ASN A 155 -23.28 3.44 0.64
CA ASN A 155 -24.33 4.10 1.44
C ASN A 155 -23.78 5.09 2.48
N GLY A 156 -22.47 5.35 2.50
CA GLY A 156 -21.84 6.24 3.48
C GLY A 156 -21.12 5.48 4.60
N ALA A 157 -20.00 6.04 5.08
CA ALA A 157 -19.26 5.45 6.20
C ALA A 157 -20.10 5.53 7.49
N SER A 158 -19.95 4.56 8.40
CA SER A 158 -20.61 4.62 9.71
C SER A 158 -20.28 5.94 10.41
N ASN A 159 -21.30 6.63 10.93
CA ASN A 159 -21.12 7.85 11.72
C ASN A 159 -20.23 7.63 12.96
N ILE A 160 -20.28 6.45 13.58
CA ILE A 160 -19.38 6.06 14.68
C ILE A 160 -17.92 6.03 14.20
N ALA A 161 -17.68 5.40 13.04
CA ALA A 161 -16.34 5.34 12.47
C ALA A 161 -15.84 6.74 12.08
N GLN A 162 -16.70 7.59 11.51
CA GLN A 162 -16.39 8.99 11.18
C GLN A 162 -16.03 9.81 12.41
N ALA A 163 -16.78 9.66 13.52
CA ALA A 163 -16.48 10.34 14.77
C ALA A 163 -15.11 9.91 15.34
N GLY A 164 -14.81 8.61 15.29
CA GLY A 164 -13.48 8.10 15.65
C GLY A 164 -12.38 8.66 14.75
N GLY A 165 -12.60 8.70 13.44
CA GLY A 165 -11.67 9.29 12.48
C GLY A 165 -11.40 10.77 12.74
N LEU A 166 -12.45 11.55 13.05
CA LEU A 166 -12.31 12.96 13.40
C LEU A 166 -11.51 13.14 14.71
N ALA A 167 -11.80 12.31 15.73
CA ALA A 167 -11.07 12.34 17.00
C ALA A 167 -9.57 12.04 16.79
N CYS A 168 -9.22 11.11 15.90
CA CYS A 168 -7.83 10.82 15.53
C CYS A 168 -7.08 12.01 14.92
N LEU A 169 -7.79 12.98 14.33
CA LEU A 169 -7.20 14.17 13.73
C LEU A 169 -7.10 15.37 14.69
N SER A 170 -7.61 15.24 15.92
CA SER A 170 -7.36 16.21 16.98
C SER A 170 -5.89 16.20 17.40
N ALA A 171 -5.44 17.24 18.12
CA ALA A 171 -4.07 17.30 18.62
C ALA A 171 -3.77 16.11 19.57
N GLU A 172 -4.72 15.81 20.46
CA GLU A 172 -4.63 14.71 21.43
C GLU A 172 -4.66 13.36 20.72
N GLY A 173 -5.56 13.19 19.75
CA GLY A 173 -5.66 11.97 18.95
C GLY A 173 -4.41 11.71 18.13
N TYR A 174 -3.87 12.75 17.49
CA TYR A 174 -2.64 12.65 16.71
C TYR A 174 -1.43 12.31 17.59
N GLN A 175 -1.35 12.89 18.78
CA GLN A 175 -0.31 12.55 19.76
C GLN A 175 -0.41 11.08 20.18
N ALA A 176 -1.61 10.59 20.52
CA ALA A 176 -1.83 9.20 20.89
C ALA A 176 -1.43 8.23 19.76
N ILE A 177 -1.81 8.55 18.52
CA ILE A 177 -1.41 7.77 17.34
C ILE A 177 0.11 7.76 17.19
N THR A 178 0.76 8.91 17.32
CA THR A 178 2.21 9.03 17.19
C THR A 178 2.94 8.17 18.21
N THR A 179 2.48 8.15 19.47
CA THR A 179 3.03 7.27 20.52
C THR A 179 2.96 5.78 20.12
N VAL A 180 1.83 5.34 19.58
CA VAL A 180 1.66 3.96 19.11
C VAL A 180 2.57 3.66 17.91
N VAL A 181 2.67 4.60 16.95
CA VAL A 181 3.55 4.47 15.78
C VAL A 181 5.01 4.38 16.22
N ASP A 182 5.45 5.18 17.18
CA ASP A 182 6.81 5.14 17.69
C ASP A 182 7.13 3.83 18.41
N TYR A 183 6.17 3.26 19.15
CA TYR A 183 6.30 1.91 19.72
C TYR A 183 6.54 0.85 18.62
N TYR A 184 5.77 0.88 17.54
CA TYR A 184 5.96 -0.06 16.43
C TYR A 184 7.28 0.17 15.67
N LYS A 185 7.73 1.42 15.56
CA LYS A 185 9.03 1.74 14.97
C LYS A 185 10.19 1.22 15.83
N GLU A 186 10.08 1.30 17.15
CA GLU A 186 11.09 0.74 18.05
C GLU A 186 11.14 -0.79 17.91
N ASN A 187 9.98 -1.47 17.87
CA ASN A 187 9.95 -2.90 17.60
C ASN A 187 10.62 -3.25 16.26
N ALA A 188 10.29 -2.51 15.19
CA ALA A 188 10.90 -2.72 13.88
C ALA A 188 12.43 -2.53 13.92
N LYS A 189 12.92 -1.54 14.68
CA LYS A 189 14.35 -1.32 14.87
C LYS A 189 15.02 -2.49 15.58
N ILE A 190 14.47 -2.97 16.70
CA ILE A 190 15.00 -4.12 17.44
C ILE A 190 15.17 -5.31 16.50
N ILE A 191 14.17 -5.59 15.68
CA ILE A 191 14.19 -6.73 14.76
C ILE A 191 15.24 -6.51 13.66
N VAL A 192 15.29 -5.32 13.05
CA VAL A 192 16.31 -4.97 12.05
C VAL A 192 17.73 -5.17 12.62
N ASP A 193 17.99 -4.69 13.83
CA ASP A 193 19.28 -4.82 14.50
C ASP A 193 19.60 -6.29 14.80
N THR A 194 18.59 -7.06 15.22
CA THR A 194 18.71 -8.50 15.48
C THR A 194 19.14 -9.26 14.23
N PHE A 195 18.47 -9.04 13.09
CA PHE A 195 18.83 -9.69 11.83
C PHE A 195 20.14 -9.18 11.23
N ARG A 196 20.51 -7.92 11.47
CA ARG A 196 21.79 -7.36 11.01
C ARG A 196 22.99 -7.88 11.81
N SER A 197 22.82 -8.21 13.09
CA SER A 197 23.92 -8.69 13.93
C SER A 197 24.64 -9.95 13.42
N PRO A 198 23.96 -10.98 12.85
CA PRO A 198 24.61 -12.11 12.18
C PRO A 198 25.02 -11.82 10.71
N GLY A 199 24.85 -10.59 10.22
CA GLY A 199 25.28 -10.17 8.87
C GLY A 199 24.23 -10.30 7.76
N LEU A 200 22.94 -10.42 8.07
CA LEU A 200 21.89 -10.50 7.05
C LEU A 200 21.59 -9.12 6.44
N LYS A 201 21.28 -9.13 5.14
CA LYS A 201 20.92 -7.92 4.39
C LYS A 201 19.42 -7.65 4.53
N VAL A 202 19.08 -6.77 5.47
CA VAL A 202 17.69 -6.42 5.78
C VAL A 202 17.35 -4.99 5.36
N TYR A 203 16.19 -4.86 4.73
CA TYR A 203 15.58 -3.63 4.22
C TYR A 203 14.22 -3.37 4.89
N GLY A 204 13.66 -2.18 4.72
CA GLY A 204 12.44 -1.77 5.43
C GLY A 204 12.71 -1.36 6.88
N GLY A 205 11.70 -1.43 7.74
CA GLY A 205 11.77 -1.09 9.18
C GLY A 205 11.95 0.38 9.52
N LYS A 206 12.37 1.23 8.57
CA LYS A 206 12.59 2.67 8.78
C LYS A 206 11.31 3.50 8.63
N ASN A 207 10.57 3.25 7.56
CA ASN A 207 9.39 4.05 7.16
C ASN A 207 8.08 3.25 7.21
N ALA A 208 8.15 1.97 7.58
CA ALA A 208 7.01 1.06 7.67
C ALA A 208 7.26 0.03 8.77
N PRO A 209 6.21 -0.49 9.42
CA PRO A 209 6.31 -1.53 10.46
C PRO A 209 6.53 -2.94 9.88
N PHE A 210 7.22 -3.03 8.73
CA PHE A 210 7.51 -4.27 8.02
C PHE A 210 8.99 -4.33 7.69
N ILE A 211 9.51 -5.55 7.68
CA ILE A 211 10.92 -5.83 7.43
C ILE A 211 10.99 -6.81 6.27
N TRP A 212 11.90 -6.52 5.33
CA TRP A 212 12.08 -7.29 4.12
C TRP A 212 13.52 -7.79 4.02
N GLU A 213 13.64 -9.10 3.89
CA GLU A 213 14.85 -9.84 3.53
C GLU A 213 14.49 -10.67 2.28
N ARG A 214 15.46 -10.99 1.41
CA ARG A 214 15.21 -11.59 0.10
C ARG A 214 14.37 -12.88 0.18
N ASP A 215 14.53 -13.66 1.25
CA ASP A 215 13.83 -14.93 1.46
C ASP A 215 12.77 -14.85 2.59
N LEU A 216 12.74 -13.74 3.36
CA LEU A 216 11.86 -13.56 4.51
C LEU A 216 11.15 -12.20 4.51
N VAL A 217 9.83 -12.23 4.68
CA VAL A 217 9.05 -11.04 5.02
C VAL A 217 8.41 -11.24 6.37
N LEU A 218 8.63 -10.31 7.29
CA LEU A 218 8.10 -10.34 8.64
C LEU A 218 7.23 -9.12 8.91
N GLU A 219 6.03 -9.36 9.43
CA GLU A 219 5.20 -8.33 10.06
C GLU A 219 5.47 -8.29 11.56
N VAL A 220 5.68 -7.08 12.07
CA VAL A 220 5.96 -6.83 13.48
C VAL A 220 4.65 -6.56 14.22
N LYS A 221 4.19 -7.54 15.00
CA LYS A 221 2.99 -7.37 15.86
C LYS A 221 3.35 -6.84 17.24
N SER A 222 4.46 -7.29 17.80
CA SER A 222 5.00 -6.82 19.09
C SER A 222 6.50 -7.09 19.20
N SER A 223 7.13 -6.70 20.31
CA SER A 223 8.54 -7.00 20.61
C SER A 223 8.84 -8.51 20.73
N SER A 224 7.83 -9.34 20.92
CA SER A 224 7.96 -10.80 21.09
C SER A 224 7.17 -11.62 20.06
N GLU A 225 6.48 -10.98 19.12
CA GLU A 225 5.62 -11.65 18.14
C GLU A 225 5.90 -11.17 16.72
N LEU A 226 6.43 -12.10 15.92
CA LEU A 226 6.72 -11.94 14.50
C LEU A 226 5.80 -12.84 13.70
N VAL A 227 5.13 -12.27 12.71
CA VAL A 227 4.31 -13.05 11.76
C VAL A 227 5.08 -13.17 10.45
N LEU A 228 5.35 -14.41 10.05
CA LEU A 228 5.98 -14.70 8.76
C LEU A 228 4.92 -14.53 7.66
N LEU A 229 5.08 -13.49 6.85
CA LEU A 229 4.17 -13.25 5.75
C LEU A 229 4.56 -14.16 4.58
N PRO A 230 3.59 -14.70 3.81
CA PRO A 230 3.86 -15.73 2.80
C PRO A 230 4.90 -15.28 1.77
N THR A 231 6.04 -15.96 1.70
CA THR A 231 7.07 -15.80 0.65
C THR A 231 6.99 -16.96 -0.34
N GLU A 232 7.69 -16.88 -1.48
CA GLU A 232 7.73 -17.97 -2.47
C GLU A 232 8.28 -19.29 -1.87
N ASN A 233 8.99 -19.23 -0.74
CA ASN A 233 9.55 -20.41 -0.08
C ASN A 233 9.51 -20.32 1.45
N ILE A 234 8.30 -20.36 2.03
CA ILE A 234 8.05 -20.34 3.48
C ILE A 234 8.85 -21.43 4.21
N LEU A 235 9.05 -22.58 3.59
CA LEU A 235 9.76 -23.71 4.19
C LEU A 235 11.26 -23.40 4.33
N GLU A 236 11.87 -22.81 3.32
CA GLU A 236 13.28 -22.40 3.35
C GLU A 236 13.50 -21.21 4.30
N ALA A 237 12.59 -20.24 4.29
CA ALA A 237 12.55 -19.14 5.25
C ALA A 237 12.51 -19.65 6.70
N SER A 238 11.62 -20.61 6.98
CA SER A 238 11.48 -21.22 8.30
C SER A 238 12.73 -22.00 8.72
N LYS A 239 13.34 -22.78 7.82
CA LYS A 239 14.60 -23.49 8.10
C LYS A 239 15.72 -22.51 8.46
N ARG A 240 15.84 -21.41 7.72
CA ARG A 240 16.89 -20.41 7.91
C ARG A 240 16.75 -19.67 9.24
N LEU A 241 15.52 -19.35 9.65
CA LEU A 241 15.26 -18.78 10.98
C LEU A 241 15.72 -19.71 12.11
N LYS A 242 15.46 -21.02 12.01
CA LYS A 242 15.90 -22.03 12.99
C LYS A 242 17.42 -22.22 13.06
N THR A 243 18.15 -21.76 12.05
CA THR A 243 19.63 -21.79 12.07
C THR A 243 20.25 -20.51 12.61
N LEU A 244 19.47 -19.44 12.72
CA LEU A 244 19.92 -18.10 13.15
C LEU A 244 19.64 -17.84 14.63
N PHE A 245 18.70 -18.58 15.22
CA PHE A 245 18.26 -18.51 16.62
C PHE A 245 18.10 -19.93 17.17
#